data_AF-A0A8J6DPJ8-F1
#
_entry.id   AF-A0A8J6DPJ8-F1
#
_cell.length_a   1.000
_cell.length_b   1.000
_cell.length_c   1.000
_cell.angle_alpha   90.00
_cell.angle_beta   90.00
_cell.angle_gamma   90.00
#
_symmetry.space_group_name_H-M   'P 1'
#
loop_
_entity.id
_entity.type
_entity.pdbx_description
1 polymer ?
#
loop_
_entity_poly.entity_id
_entity_poly.type
_entity_poly.pdbx_seq_one_letter_code
_entity_poly.pdbx_strand_id
1 'polypeptide(L)'
;MLNRASEDQEVEFQMQIPAGAFITNFTMLIGDQVYQGEITEKEKKNGDMVKEKKNKTTTEDNGEKGTEMFRASVVIPSKDKAAFFLSYEELLQRRLGKYEHVISVRPQQLVGRLTVEVNILEQSGITSLEVPGLQNSKQKGSGRGEDDPGPPPSTVINQNETFAKVTFKPSVVQQAKIAQNGILGDFIIRYDVSREQSIGDIQVLDGYFVHYFAPKDLPPLPKNVVFVLDSSASMVGAKLRQVSGCQLPIYASLTFASYNDIHCG
;
A
#
# COMPACT_ATOMS: atom_id res chain seq x y z
N MET A 1 -9.22 15.92 -13.97
CA MET A 1 -9.51 15.35 -15.31
C MET A 1 -10.25 16.39 -16.14
N LEU A 2 -10.07 16.40 -17.46
CA LEU A 2 -10.68 17.38 -18.37
C LEU A 2 -11.33 16.63 -19.53
N ASN A 3 -12.63 16.81 -19.72
CA ASN A 3 -13.34 16.30 -20.89
C ASN A 3 -13.09 17.26 -22.07
N ARG A 4 -12.27 16.85 -23.03
CA ARG A 4 -12.00 17.64 -24.24
C ARG A 4 -13.00 17.38 -25.37
N ALA A 5 -13.89 16.39 -25.25
CA ALA A 5 -14.86 16.06 -26.28
C ALA A 5 -15.98 17.11 -26.36
N SER A 6 -16.69 17.14 -27.50
CA SER A 6 -17.87 17.99 -27.71
C SER A 6 -19.15 17.37 -27.15
N GLU A 7 -19.04 16.21 -26.51
CA GLU A 7 -20.12 15.48 -25.87
C GLU A 7 -19.74 15.13 -24.43
N ASP A 8 -20.74 14.77 -23.63
CA ASP A 8 -20.56 14.30 -22.26
C ASP A 8 -19.80 12.96 -22.26
N GLN A 9 -18.88 12.79 -21.32
CA GLN A 9 -18.05 11.58 -21.24
C GLN A 9 -18.15 10.96 -19.86
N GLU A 10 -18.40 9.65 -19.81
CA GLU A 10 -18.24 8.88 -18.58
C GLU A 10 -16.75 8.67 -18.31
N VAL A 11 -16.33 9.00 -17.09
CA VAL A 11 -14.95 8.93 -16.65
C VAL A 11 -14.90 8.19 -15.32
N GLU A 12 -13.90 7.31 -15.20
CA GLU A 12 -13.65 6.56 -13.98
C GLU A 12 -12.41 7.11 -13.27
N PHE A 13 -12.57 7.49 -12.01
CA PHE A 13 -11.47 7.67 -11.06
C PHE A 13 -11.22 6.34 -10.36
N GLN A 14 -9.97 5.88 -10.34
CA GLN A 14 -9.60 4.67 -9.63
C GLN A 14 -8.26 4.83 -8.90
N MET A 15 -8.17 4.24 -7.71
CA MET A 15 -6.96 4.25 -6.88
C MET A 15 -6.88 2.96 -6.08
N GLN A 16 -5.68 2.36 -6.03
CA GLN A 16 -5.42 1.27 -5.09
C GLN A 16 -5.07 1.85 -3.74
N ILE A 17 -5.76 1.37 -2.70
CA ILE A 17 -5.51 1.71 -1.31
C ILE A 17 -5.13 0.46 -0.52
N PRO A 18 -4.38 0.57 0.57
CA PRO A 18 -4.08 -0.56 1.44
C PRO A 18 -5.37 -1.19 1.99
N ALA A 19 -5.44 -2.52 2.05
CA ALA A 19 -6.66 -3.21 2.51
C ALA A 19 -6.99 -2.98 4.00
N GLY A 20 -6.01 -2.52 4.78
CA GLY A 20 -6.22 -2.10 6.18
C GLY A 20 -6.58 -0.63 6.32
N ALA A 21 -6.69 0.13 5.23
CA ALA A 21 -7.03 1.54 5.27
C ALA A 21 -8.54 1.75 5.30
N PHE A 22 -8.97 2.82 5.97
CA PHE A 22 -10.36 3.25 5.99
C PHE A 22 -10.48 4.60 5.26
N ILE A 23 -11.46 4.69 4.36
CA ILE A 23 -11.75 5.93 3.64
C ILE A 23 -12.47 6.88 4.58
N THR A 24 -11.91 8.07 4.79
CA THR A 24 -12.44 9.10 5.71
C THR A 24 -13.18 10.22 4.99
N ASN A 25 -12.86 10.47 3.72
CA ASN A 25 -13.57 11.44 2.89
C ASN A 25 -13.39 11.12 1.40
N PHE A 26 -14.45 11.32 0.63
CA PHE A 26 -14.37 11.39 -0.82
C PHE A 26 -15.17 12.59 -1.31
N THR A 27 -14.55 13.47 -2.10
CA THR A 27 -15.20 14.66 -2.67
C THR A 27 -14.91 14.75 -4.16
N MET A 28 -15.93 15.06 -4.94
CA MET A 28 -15.83 15.33 -6.37
C MET A 28 -16.23 16.78 -6.65
N LEU A 29 -15.44 17.49 -7.45
CA LEU A 29 -15.79 18.78 -8.00
C LEU A 29 -15.99 18.60 -9.50
N ILE A 30 -17.16 18.93 -10.04
CA ILE A 30 -17.48 18.81 -11.47
C ILE A 30 -17.99 20.17 -11.93
N GLY A 31 -17.23 20.83 -12.81
CA GLY A 31 -17.44 22.26 -13.09
C GLY A 31 -17.37 23.07 -11.80
N ASP A 32 -18.49 23.70 -11.43
CA ASP A 32 -18.65 24.49 -10.20
C ASP A 32 -19.44 23.76 -9.10
N GLN A 33 -19.83 22.50 -9.33
CA GLN A 33 -20.61 21.72 -8.38
C GLN A 33 -19.73 20.85 -7.49
N VAL A 34 -20.07 20.81 -6.20
CA VAL A 34 -19.39 19.98 -5.18
C VAL A 34 -20.28 18.80 -4.81
N TYR A 35 -19.74 17.60 -4.91
CA TYR A 35 -20.38 16.36 -4.48
C TYR A 35 -19.52 15.72 -3.40
N GLN A 36 -20.02 15.72 -2.16
CA GLN A 36 -19.34 15.12 -1.03
C GLN A 36 -19.93 13.74 -0.74
N GLY A 37 -19.08 12.72 -0.63
CA GLY A 37 -19.47 11.37 -0.24
C GLY A 37 -19.84 11.33 1.23
N GLU A 38 -20.99 10.74 1.53
CA GLU A 38 -21.45 10.49 2.89
C GLU A 38 -21.02 9.08 3.32
N ILE A 39 -20.37 8.97 4.48
CA ILE A 39 -20.00 7.69 5.07
C ILE A 39 -21.19 7.19 5.88
N THR A 40 -21.96 6.27 5.31
CA THR A 40 -23.10 5.64 5.97
C THR A 40 -22.75 4.23 6.44
N GLU A 41 -23.42 3.75 7.49
CA GLU A 41 -23.32 2.35 7.91
C GLU A 41 -23.73 1.43 6.75
N LYS A 42 -23.06 0.29 6.62
CA LYS A 42 -23.32 -0.66 5.53
C LYS A 42 -24.68 -1.32 5.77
N GLU A 43 -25.75 -0.78 5.17
CA GLU A 43 -27.04 -1.45 5.18
C GLU A 43 -26.91 -2.84 4.57
N LYS A 44 -27.43 -3.86 5.27
CA LYS A 44 -27.60 -5.20 4.69
C LYS A 44 -28.47 -5.01 3.45
N LYS A 45 -27.87 -5.18 2.26
CA LYS A 45 -28.54 -5.06 0.96
C LYS A 45 -29.79 -5.97 0.91
N ASN A 46 -30.93 -5.44 1.33
CA ASN A 46 -32.24 -5.95 0.94
C ASN A 46 -32.58 -5.27 -0.40
N GLY A 47 -32.28 -5.98 -1.49
CA GLY A 47 -33.14 -6.12 -2.67
C GLY A 47 -33.61 -4.93 -3.51
N ASP A 48 -33.65 -3.69 -3.03
CA ASP A 48 -34.26 -2.56 -3.73
C ASP A 48 -33.44 -1.28 -3.53
N MET A 49 -32.38 -1.12 -4.33
CA MET A 49 -31.89 0.22 -4.65
C MET A 49 -32.12 0.45 -6.14
N VAL A 50 -33.04 1.37 -6.39
CA VAL A 50 -33.42 1.94 -7.67
C VAL A 50 -32.17 2.27 -8.50
N LYS A 51 -32.20 1.87 -9.76
CA LYS A 51 -31.20 2.17 -10.79
C LYS A 51 -31.14 3.68 -11.05
N GLU A 52 -30.42 4.46 -10.24
CA GLU A 52 -29.97 5.80 -10.63
C GLU A 52 -28.59 5.70 -11.29
N LYS A 53 -28.61 5.54 -12.62
CA LYS A 53 -27.45 5.33 -13.49
C LYS A 53 -26.66 6.60 -13.82
N LYS A 54 -26.12 7.34 -12.85
CA LYS A 54 -25.15 8.39 -13.23
C LYS A 54 -23.82 8.35 -12.49
N ASN A 55 -23.82 8.13 -11.17
CA ASN A 55 -22.58 8.10 -10.39
C ASN A 55 -22.54 6.85 -9.51
N LYS A 56 -21.45 6.09 -9.55
CA LYS A 56 -21.29 4.85 -8.77
C LYS A 56 -19.91 4.79 -8.13
N THR A 57 -19.88 4.49 -6.84
CA THR A 57 -18.65 4.26 -6.08
C THR A 57 -18.61 2.80 -5.62
N THR A 58 -17.48 2.11 -5.80
CA THR A 58 -17.27 0.75 -5.29
C THR A 58 -15.88 0.57 -4.73
N THR A 59 -15.77 -0.28 -3.71
CA THR A 59 -14.51 -0.79 -3.19
C THR A 59 -14.53 -2.31 -3.35
N GLU A 60 -13.53 -2.86 -4.04
CA GLU A 60 -13.45 -4.30 -4.35
C GLU A 60 -12.04 -4.82 -4.07
N ASP A 61 -11.96 -6.05 -3.54
CA ASP A 61 -10.70 -6.80 -3.46
C ASP A 61 -10.25 -7.13 -4.89
N ASN A 62 -9.07 -6.63 -5.26
CA ASN A 62 -8.53 -6.77 -6.62
C ASN A 62 -7.68 -8.05 -6.78
N GLY A 63 -7.63 -8.92 -5.76
CA GLY A 63 -6.84 -10.15 -5.77
C GLY A 63 -5.32 -9.93 -5.67
N GLU A 64 -4.87 -8.67 -5.65
CA GLU A 64 -3.50 -8.29 -5.29
C GLU A 64 -3.40 -8.25 -3.75
N LYS A 65 -2.55 -9.11 -3.18
CA LYS A 65 -2.44 -9.29 -1.73
C LYS A 65 -2.19 -7.95 -1.02
N GLY A 66 -3.15 -7.54 -0.19
CA GLY A 66 -2.99 -6.42 0.73
C GLY A 66 -3.46 -5.06 0.19
N THR A 67 -4.11 -5.00 -0.96
CA THR A 67 -4.68 -3.76 -1.52
C THR A 67 -6.12 -3.93 -1.99
N GLU A 68 -6.93 -2.89 -1.83
CA GLU A 68 -8.28 -2.76 -2.37
C GLU A 68 -8.31 -1.71 -3.49
N MET A 69 -9.19 -1.90 -4.47
CA MET A 69 -9.43 -0.91 -5.54
C MET A 69 -10.63 -0.04 -5.17
N PHE A 70 -10.40 1.26 -5.02
CA PHE A 70 -11.46 2.26 -5.01
C PHE A 70 -11.77 2.69 -6.45
N ARG A 71 -13.05 2.72 -6.81
CA ARG A 71 -13.55 3.19 -8.11
C ARG A 71 -14.69 4.18 -7.92
N ALA A 72 -14.68 5.27 -8.68
CA ALA A 72 -15.77 6.23 -8.77
C ALA A 72 -16.00 6.61 -10.24
N SER A 73 -17.16 6.26 -10.77
CA SER A 73 -17.57 6.61 -12.14
C SER A 73 -18.49 7.82 -12.12
N VAL A 74 -18.24 8.77 -13.02
CA VAL A 74 -19.05 9.98 -13.18
C VAL A 74 -19.07 10.46 -14.63
N VAL A 75 -20.18 11.06 -15.03
CA VAL A 75 -20.32 11.74 -16.32
C VAL A 75 -19.83 13.19 -16.19
N ILE A 76 -18.82 13.56 -16.96
CA ILE A 76 -18.30 14.92 -17.04
C ILE A 76 -18.91 15.61 -18.28
N PRO A 77 -19.57 16.78 -18.13
CA PRO A 77 -20.11 17.52 -19.25
C PRO A 77 -19.07 17.86 -20.32
N SER A 78 -19.54 18.07 -21.56
CA SER A 78 -18.66 18.50 -22.64
C SER A 78 -17.85 19.74 -22.28
N LYS A 79 -16.55 19.72 -22.62
CA LYS A 79 -15.59 20.81 -22.36
C LYS A 79 -15.39 21.18 -20.90
N ASP A 80 -15.90 20.37 -19.96
CA ASP A 80 -15.79 20.62 -18.53
C ASP A 80 -14.71 19.76 -17.86
N LYS A 81 -14.45 20.04 -16.58
CA LYS A 81 -13.42 19.39 -15.77
C LYS A 81 -14.02 18.76 -14.52
N ALA A 82 -13.34 17.73 -14.02
CA ALA A 82 -13.61 17.16 -12.71
C ALA A 82 -12.33 17.07 -11.87
N ALA A 83 -12.44 17.26 -10.57
CA ALA A 83 -11.39 16.99 -9.58
C ALA A 83 -11.91 16.01 -8.54
N PHE A 84 -11.09 15.04 -8.16
CA PHE A 84 -11.42 13.98 -7.22
C PHE A 84 -10.46 14.09 -6.04
N PHE A 85 -11.00 14.05 -4.83
CA PHE A 85 -10.25 14.09 -3.58
C PHE A 85 -10.65 12.87 -2.77
N LEU A 86 -9.68 11.98 -2.55
CA LEU A 86 -9.85 10.79 -1.71
C LEU A 86 -8.92 10.92 -0.51
N SER A 87 -9.49 10.80 0.68
CA SER A 87 -8.76 10.74 1.94
C SER A 87 -8.99 9.38 2.58
N TYR A 88 -7.92 8.73 3.00
CA TYR A 88 -7.94 7.48 3.73
C TYR A 88 -6.88 7.51 4.81
N GLU A 89 -7.11 6.73 5.86
CA GLU A 89 -6.20 6.57 6.99
C GLU A 89 -5.84 5.10 7.14
N GLU A 90 -4.58 4.84 7.51
CA GLU A 90 -4.10 3.50 7.81
C GLU A 90 -3.23 3.49 9.06
N LEU A 91 -3.23 2.37 9.77
CA LEU A 91 -2.28 2.12 10.85
C LEU A 91 -1.09 1.32 10.30
N LEU A 92 0.06 1.97 10.16
CA LEU A 92 1.28 1.31 9.69
C LEU A 92 1.73 0.23 10.69
N GLN A 93 2.00 -0.97 10.17
CA GLN A 93 2.47 -2.10 10.96
C GLN A 93 3.97 -2.30 10.78
N ARG A 94 4.70 -2.36 11.90
CA ARG A 94 6.12 -2.69 11.89
C ARG A 94 6.32 -4.19 11.65
N ARG A 95 6.95 -4.56 10.55
CA ARG A 95 7.25 -5.95 10.18
C ARG A 95 8.70 -6.07 9.76
N LEU A 96 9.35 -7.18 10.12
CA LEU A 96 10.77 -7.43 9.78
C LEU A 96 11.70 -6.27 10.16
N GLY A 97 11.37 -5.56 11.25
CA GLY A 97 12.19 -4.47 11.76
C GLY A 97 11.93 -3.09 11.15
N LYS A 98 10.97 -2.93 10.23
CA LYS A 98 10.68 -1.64 9.57
C LYS A 98 9.19 -1.40 9.44
N TYR A 99 8.79 -0.13 9.37
CA TYR A 99 7.51 0.28 8.83
C TYR A 99 7.64 0.36 7.31
N GLU A 100 6.58 -0.01 6.60
CA GLU A 100 6.51 0.06 5.14
C GLU A 100 5.21 0.79 4.76
N HIS A 101 5.35 1.92 4.06
CA HIS A 101 4.24 2.67 3.49
C HIS A 101 4.29 2.53 1.96
N VAL A 102 3.17 2.15 1.36
CA VAL A 102 3.08 1.83 -0.07
C VAL A 102 2.02 2.70 -0.74
N ILE A 103 2.44 3.44 -1.77
CA ILE A 103 1.55 4.28 -2.57
C ILE A 103 1.53 3.74 -4.01
N SER A 104 0.37 3.30 -4.46
CA SER A 104 0.18 2.82 -5.82
C SER A 104 0.06 3.98 -6.82
N VAL A 105 1.06 4.15 -7.68
CA VAL A 105 1.12 5.22 -8.68
C VAL A 105 0.71 4.69 -10.05
N ARG A 106 -0.60 4.66 -10.31
CA ARG A 106 -1.17 4.06 -11.54
C ARG A 106 -2.24 4.93 -12.21
N PRO A 107 -1.92 6.17 -12.67
CA PRO A 107 -2.87 7.08 -13.31
C PRO A 107 -3.50 6.59 -14.64
N GLN A 108 -3.08 5.45 -15.19
CA GLN A 108 -3.56 4.85 -16.47
C GLN A 108 -3.30 5.68 -17.74
N GLN A 109 -2.61 6.80 -17.59
CA GLN A 109 -2.19 7.68 -18.67
C GLN A 109 -1.02 8.53 -18.18
N LEU A 110 -0.27 9.12 -19.11
CA LEU A 110 0.73 10.12 -18.76
C LEU A 110 0.04 11.39 -18.28
N VAL A 111 0.47 11.91 -17.13
CA VAL A 111 -0.12 13.11 -16.53
C VAL A 111 0.86 14.27 -16.57
N GLY A 112 0.36 15.46 -16.91
CA GLY A 112 1.21 16.66 -17.06
C GLY A 112 1.96 17.03 -15.77
N ARG A 113 1.34 16.81 -14.60
CA ARG A 113 1.93 17.07 -13.29
C ARG A 113 1.61 15.91 -12.35
N LEU A 114 2.57 14.98 -12.19
CA LEU A 114 2.53 13.94 -11.19
C LEU A 114 3.31 14.38 -9.96
N THR A 115 2.74 14.21 -8.76
CA THR A 115 3.44 14.48 -7.51
C THR A 115 2.98 13.48 -6.47
N VAL A 116 3.94 12.78 -5.87
CA VAL A 116 3.75 12.02 -4.64
C VAL A 116 4.60 12.70 -3.58
N GLU A 117 3.98 13.06 -2.46
CA GLU A 117 4.66 13.68 -1.33
C GLU A 117 4.30 12.90 -0.07
N VAL A 118 5.33 12.45 0.65
CA VAL A 118 5.19 11.73 1.92
C VAL A 118 5.94 12.52 2.98
N ASN A 119 5.23 12.87 4.04
CA ASN A 119 5.76 13.57 5.19
C ASN A 119 5.67 12.62 6.39
N ILE A 120 6.82 12.27 6.96
CA ILE A 120 6.95 11.39 8.13
C ILE A 120 7.36 12.27 9.31
N LEU A 121 6.63 12.16 10.41
CA LEU A 121 6.93 12.86 11.66
C LEU A 121 6.93 11.83 12.81
N GLU A 122 8.08 11.64 13.44
CA GLU A 122 8.29 10.66 14.50
C GLU A 122 9.00 11.34 15.68
N GLN A 123 8.30 11.49 16.80
CA GLN A 123 8.84 12.17 17.98
C GLN A 123 10.08 11.48 18.55
N SER A 124 10.08 10.14 18.52
CA SER A 124 11.22 9.31 18.92
C SER A 124 12.43 9.45 17.99
N GLY A 125 12.27 10.01 16.79
CA GLY A 125 13.32 10.18 15.80
C GLY A 125 13.42 9.01 14.80
N ILE A 126 13.84 9.32 13.57
CA ILE A 126 13.94 8.40 12.44
C ILE A 126 15.37 7.84 12.39
N THR A 127 15.53 6.53 12.53
CA THR A 127 16.85 5.86 12.55
C THR A 127 17.30 5.35 11.19
N SER A 128 16.36 5.02 10.31
CA SER A 128 16.63 4.62 8.94
C SER A 128 15.49 5.03 8.04
N LEU A 129 15.80 5.40 6.80
CA LEU A 129 14.85 5.76 5.77
C LEU A 129 15.37 5.22 4.43
N GLU A 130 14.56 4.43 3.75
CA GLU A 130 14.85 3.81 2.47
C GLU A 130 13.68 4.04 1.52
N VAL A 131 14.01 4.42 0.30
CA VAL A 131 13.04 4.55 -0.79
C VAL A 131 13.55 3.69 -1.94
N PRO A 132 13.13 2.41 -2.03
CA PRO A 132 13.51 1.57 -3.16
C PRO A 132 12.91 2.08 -4.48
N GLY A 133 13.42 1.57 -5.60
CA GLY A 133 12.82 1.75 -6.91
C GLY A 133 11.34 1.33 -6.96
N LEU A 134 10.62 1.87 -7.95
CA LEU A 134 9.21 1.52 -8.22
C LEU A 134 9.06 0.01 -8.39
N GLN A 135 8.14 -0.61 -7.63
CA GLN A 135 7.86 -2.04 -7.76
C GLN A 135 6.59 -2.30 -8.58
N ASN A 136 6.65 -3.27 -9.48
CA ASN A 136 5.48 -3.70 -10.26
C ASN A 136 5.12 -5.15 -9.90
N SER A 137 3.87 -5.38 -9.50
CA SER A 137 3.34 -6.70 -9.12
C SER A 137 3.53 -7.78 -10.22
N LYS A 138 3.65 -7.36 -11.48
CA LYS A 138 3.80 -8.25 -12.66
C LYS A 138 5.26 -8.57 -13.07
N GLN A 139 6.27 -7.96 -12.44
CA GLN A 139 7.68 -8.11 -12.87
C GLN A 139 8.52 -9.06 -12.02
N LYS A 140 7.91 -9.94 -11.22
CA LYS A 140 8.66 -11.02 -10.54
C LYS A 140 9.15 -12.15 -11.46
N GLY A 141 9.05 -12.00 -12.78
CA GLY A 141 9.50 -13.02 -13.72
C GLY A 141 9.62 -12.54 -15.16
N SER A 142 10.56 -11.64 -15.45
CA SER A 142 11.20 -11.52 -16.77
C SER A 142 12.14 -10.32 -16.79
N GLY A 143 13.43 -10.57 -17.03
CA GLY A 143 14.35 -9.57 -17.54
C GLY A 143 15.18 -8.84 -16.49
N ARG A 144 16.48 -9.19 -16.46
CA ARG A 144 17.57 -8.39 -15.90
C ARG A 144 17.53 -6.97 -16.50
N GLY A 145 16.89 -6.03 -15.82
CA GLY A 145 17.24 -4.62 -15.84
C GLY A 145 17.80 -4.32 -14.45
N GLU A 146 18.89 -3.57 -14.35
CA GLU A 146 19.53 -3.20 -13.09
C GLU A 146 18.48 -2.85 -12.03
N ASP A 147 18.37 -3.68 -10.99
CA ASP A 147 17.74 -3.31 -9.73
C ASP A 147 18.60 -2.19 -9.16
N ASP A 148 18.42 -0.96 -9.66
CA ASP A 148 18.95 0.22 -8.99
C ASP A 148 18.28 0.23 -7.61
N PRO A 149 19.02 -0.04 -6.51
CA PRO A 149 18.44 -0.06 -5.18
C PRO A 149 18.03 1.35 -4.73
N GLY A 150 18.43 2.36 -5.50
CA GLY A 150 18.17 3.76 -5.23
C GLY A 150 16.71 4.18 -5.47
N PRO A 151 16.37 5.39 -5.00
CA PRO A 151 15.05 5.95 -5.21
C PRO A 151 14.76 6.20 -6.70
N PRO A 152 13.49 6.14 -7.12
CA PRO A 152 13.12 6.44 -8.49
C PRO A 152 13.66 7.80 -8.95
N PRO A 153 14.04 7.96 -10.23
CA PRO A 153 14.49 9.25 -10.75
C PRO A 153 13.48 10.36 -10.47
N SER A 154 13.94 11.55 -10.10
CA SER A 154 13.09 12.69 -9.64
C SER A 154 12.48 12.54 -8.26
N THR A 155 13.06 11.67 -7.44
CA THR A 155 12.80 11.62 -6.00
C THR A 155 13.79 12.52 -5.27
N VAL A 156 13.28 13.38 -4.38
CA VAL A 156 14.06 14.21 -3.48
C VAL A 156 13.69 13.83 -2.06
N ILE A 157 14.70 13.56 -1.23
CA ILE A 157 14.53 13.21 0.18
C ILE A 157 15.17 14.34 0.99
N ASN A 158 14.37 14.96 1.87
CA ASN A 158 14.84 15.96 2.82
C ASN A 158 14.50 15.48 4.23
N GLN A 159 15.52 15.18 5.03
CA GLN A 159 15.36 14.52 6.32
C GLN A 159 16.16 15.25 7.41
N ASN A 160 15.56 15.36 8.59
CA ASN A 160 16.22 15.67 9.84
C ASN A 160 15.94 14.55 10.86
N GLU A 161 16.24 14.77 12.14
CA GLU A 161 16.11 13.74 13.17
C GLU A 161 14.70 13.20 13.35
N THR A 162 13.67 14.05 13.32
CA THR A 162 12.28 13.65 13.62
C THR A 162 11.34 13.75 12.42
N PHE A 163 11.78 14.38 11.34
CA PHE A 163 10.97 14.66 10.17
C PHE A 163 11.68 14.23 8.89
N ALA A 164 10.93 13.57 7.99
CA ALA A 164 11.37 13.27 6.64
C ALA A 164 10.30 13.66 5.62
N LYS A 165 10.70 14.41 4.59
CA LYS A 165 9.90 14.74 3.43
C LYS A 165 10.47 14.05 2.20
N VAL A 166 9.71 13.11 1.66
CA VAL A 166 10.03 12.40 0.42
C VAL A 166 9.12 12.91 -0.69
N THR A 167 9.69 13.40 -1.78
CA THR A 167 8.94 14.00 -2.89
C THR A 167 9.34 13.35 -4.21
N PHE A 168 8.40 12.69 -4.88
CA PHE A 168 8.57 12.12 -6.21
C PHE A 168 7.77 12.93 -7.23
N LYS A 169 8.47 13.58 -8.17
CA LYS A 169 7.88 14.51 -9.16
C LYS A 169 8.41 14.25 -10.58
N PRO A 170 8.05 13.13 -11.23
CA PRO A 170 8.54 12.81 -12.55
C PRO A 170 7.87 13.70 -13.62
N SER A 171 8.66 14.24 -14.54
CA SER A 171 8.17 14.87 -15.75
C SER A 171 7.45 13.87 -16.67
N VAL A 172 6.63 14.36 -17.61
CA VAL A 172 5.95 13.49 -18.60
C VAL A 172 6.96 12.62 -19.38
N VAL A 173 8.13 13.17 -19.70
CA VAL A 173 9.20 12.44 -20.40
C VAL A 173 9.76 11.31 -19.54
N GLN A 174 9.92 11.54 -18.24
CA GLN A 174 10.38 10.49 -17.32
C GLN A 174 9.29 9.43 -17.07
N GLN A 175 8.03 9.83 -16.95
CA GLN A 175 6.91 8.89 -16.87
C GLN A 175 6.88 7.96 -18.09
N ALA A 176 7.04 8.51 -19.31
CA ALA A 176 7.06 7.72 -20.54
C ALA A 176 8.26 6.76 -20.64
N LYS A 177 9.39 7.07 -20.00
CA LYS A 177 10.55 6.16 -19.90
C LYS A 177 10.30 5.01 -18.92
N ILE A 178 9.54 5.25 -17.86
CA ILE A 178 9.17 4.22 -16.87
C ILE A 178 8.07 3.32 -17.43
N ALA A 179 6.94 3.91 -17.82
CA ALA A 179 5.77 3.19 -18.31
C ALA A 179 4.90 4.08 -19.22
N GLN A 180 4.84 3.74 -20.51
CA GLN A 180 4.06 4.50 -21.50
C GLN A 180 2.55 4.47 -21.25
N ASN A 181 2.04 3.43 -20.58
CA ASN A 181 0.63 3.28 -20.22
C ASN A 181 0.24 4.03 -18.92
N GLY A 182 1.18 4.75 -18.28
CA GLY A 182 0.92 5.47 -17.04
C GLY A 182 0.75 4.56 -15.81
N ILE A 183 1.18 3.30 -15.85
CA ILE A 183 1.23 2.41 -14.69
C ILE A 183 2.68 2.38 -14.19
N LEU A 184 3.03 3.31 -13.30
CA LEU A 184 4.42 3.46 -12.84
C LEU A 184 4.81 2.39 -11.82
N GLY A 185 3.87 1.99 -10.95
CA GLY A 185 4.06 0.95 -9.95
C GLY A 185 3.89 1.47 -8.51
N ASP A 186 4.39 0.70 -7.57
CA ASP A 186 4.34 0.98 -6.13
C ASP A 186 5.53 1.83 -5.72
N PHE A 187 5.23 3.03 -5.20
CA PHE A 187 6.19 3.91 -4.55
C PHE A 187 6.23 3.56 -3.07
N ILE A 188 7.35 3.00 -2.63
CA ILE A 188 7.47 2.40 -1.29
C ILE A 188 8.44 3.24 -0.47
N ILE A 189 8.08 3.48 0.79
CA ILE A 189 8.96 4.10 1.78
C ILE A 189 9.08 3.13 2.94
N ARG A 190 10.31 2.82 3.32
CA ARG A 190 10.62 1.99 4.48
C ARG A 190 11.39 2.81 5.49
N TYR A 191 10.98 2.77 6.75
CA TYR A 191 11.68 3.48 7.81
C TYR A 191 11.61 2.72 9.13
N ASP A 192 12.51 3.05 10.05
CA ASP A 192 12.42 2.61 11.45
C ASP A 192 12.72 3.78 12.37
N VAL A 193 12.20 3.71 13.59
CA VAL A 193 12.29 4.77 14.59
C VAL A 193 13.31 4.42 15.67
N SER A 194 13.78 5.44 16.39
CA SER A 194 14.47 5.20 17.64
C SER A 194 13.52 4.52 18.61
N ARG A 195 14.05 3.62 19.43
CA ARG A 195 13.25 2.84 20.37
C ARG A 195 13.99 2.77 21.68
N GLU A 196 13.30 3.12 22.76
CA GLU A 196 13.79 2.93 24.11
C GLU A 196 13.80 1.45 24.49
N GLN A 197 14.77 1.06 25.33
CA GLN A 197 14.95 -0.33 25.77
C GLN A 197 14.07 -0.73 26.96
N SER A 198 13.39 0.23 27.60
CA SER A 198 12.66 0.03 28.86
C SER A 198 11.18 -0.34 28.63
N ILE A 199 10.27 0.58 28.93
CA ILE A 199 8.81 0.40 28.93
C ILE A 199 8.22 0.66 27.54
N GLY A 200 9.03 1.08 26.56
CA GLY A 200 8.57 1.52 25.24
C GLY A 200 8.24 3.02 25.23
N ASP A 201 7.60 3.48 24.15
CA ASP A 201 7.22 4.88 23.97
C ASP A 201 5.71 5.06 24.23
N ILE A 202 5.34 5.97 25.14
CA ILE A 202 3.94 6.28 25.47
C ILE A 202 3.67 7.73 25.08
N GLN A 203 2.78 7.90 24.12
CA GLN A 203 2.33 9.22 23.66
C GLN A 203 0.91 9.45 24.14
N VAL A 204 0.65 10.63 24.72
CA VAL A 204 -0.67 11.02 25.24
C VAL A 204 -1.09 12.33 24.59
N LEU A 205 -2.29 12.35 24.01
CA LEU A 205 -2.87 13.54 23.39
C LEU A 205 -4.38 13.53 23.59
N ASP A 206 -4.94 14.63 24.08
CA ASP A 206 -6.39 14.86 24.22
C ASP A 206 -7.17 13.73 24.92
N GLY A 207 -6.56 13.11 25.94
CA GLY A 207 -7.17 12.02 26.71
C GLY A 207 -7.07 10.63 26.06
N TYR A 208 -6.47 10.55 24.87
CA TYR A 208 -6.09 9.30 24.22
C TYR A 208 -4.61 9.02 24.43
N PHE A 209 -4.23 7.75 24.41
CA PHE A 209 -2.83 7.35 24.46
C PHE A 209 -2.52 6.25 23.46
N VAL A 210 -1.27 6.22 23.01
CA VAL A 210 -0.71 5.12 22.23
C VAL A 210 0.55 4.64 22.94
N HIS A 211 0.67 3.33 23.10
CA HIS A 211 1.83 2.69 23.72
C HIS A 211 2.56 1.80 22.72
N TYR A 212 3.72 2.26 22.24
CA TYR A 212 4.58 1.52 21.34
C TYR A 212 5.59 0.68 22.13
N PHE A 213 5.37 -0.63 22.19
CA PHE A 213 6.26 -1.56 22.89
C PHE A 213 6.99 -2.51 21.92
N ALA A 214 8.27 -2.23 21.69
CA ALA A 214 9.13 -3.04 20.83
C ALA A 214 10.59 -3.03 21.33
N PRO A 215 10.88 -3.66 22.48
CA PRO A 215 12.22 -3.67 23.08
C PRO A 215 13.26 -4.24 22.13
N LYS A 216 14.47 -3.69 22.21
CA LYS A 216 15.65 -4.16 21.47
C LYS A 216 16.41 -5.18 22.33
N ASP A 217 17.25 -5.98 21.68
CA ASP A 217 18.31 -6.77 22.34
C ASP A 217 17.83 -7.85 23.33
N LEU A 218 16.58 -8.29 23.23
CA LEU A 218 16.12 -9.48 23.95
C LEU A 218 16.76 -10.74 23.34
N PRO A 219 17.35 -11.62 24.16
CA PRO A 219 17.84 -12.89 23.67
C PRO A 219 16.68 -13.67 23.05
N PRO A 220 16.87 -14.34 21.90
CA PRO A 220 15.86 -15.19 21.32
C PRO A 220 15.41 -16.22 22.35
N LEU A 221 14.11 -16.20 22.69
CA LEU A 221 13.55 -17.23 23.56
C LEU A 221 13.58 -18.56 22.82
N PRO A 222 14.03 -19.65 23.45
CA PRO A 222 13.87 -21.00 22.90
C PRO A 222 12.38 -21.28 22.63
N LYS A 223 12.08 -21.87 21.48
CA LYS A 223 10.71 -22.19 21.07
C LYS A 223 10.68 -23.62 20.57
N ASN A 224 9.64 -24.36 20.95
CA ASN A 224 9.31 -25.62 20.30
C ASN A 224 8.34 -25.32 19.16
N VAL A 225 8.76 -25.59 17.93
CA VAL A 225 7.95 -25.33 16.73
C VAL A 225 7.57 -26.66 16.13
N VAL A 226 6.26 -26.94 16.08
CA VAL A 226 5.71 -28.16 15.46
C VAL A 226 5.09 -27.77 14.12
N PHE A 227 5.54 -28.43 13.05
CA PHE A 227 4.96 -28.26 11.72
C PHE A 227 3.96 -29.39 11.49
N VAL A 228 2.67 -29.04 11.40
CA VAL A 228 1.59 -29.96 11.00
C VAL A 228 1.30 -29.72 9.53
N LEU A 229 1.59 -30.70 8.69
CA LEU A 229 1.47 -30.60 7.24
C LEU A 229 0.36 -31.53 6.74
N ASP A 230 -0.51 -31.00 5.88
CA ASP A 230 -1.49 -31.81 5.16
C ASP A 230 -0.76 -32.73 4.16
N SER A 231 -1.07 -34.02 4.23
CA SER A 231 -0.54 -35.06 3.34
C SER A 231 -1.55 -35.51 2.28
N SER A 232 -2.73 -34.88 2.23
CA SER A 232 -3.82 -35.27 1.34
C SER A 232 -3.41 -35.27 -0.14
N ALA A 233 -4.09 -36.07 -0.95
CA ALA A 233 -3.85 -36.14 -2.40
C ALA A 233 -3.98 -34.78 -3.10
N SER A 234 -4.68 -33.80 -2.50
CA SER A 234 -4.82 -32.44 -3.01
C SER A 234 -3.52 -31.61 -2.98
N MET A 235 -2.52 -32.07 -2.23
CA MET A 235 -1.20 -31.46 -2.13
C MET A 235 -0.27 -31.86 -3.28
N VAL A 236 -0.58 -32.93 -4.01
CA VAL A 236 0.23 -33.43 -5.12
C VAL A 236 0.44 -32.35 -6.18
N GLY A 237 1.68 -32.19 -6.63
CA GLY A 237 2.06 -31.22 -7.66
C GLY A 237 2.77 -29.99 -7.08
N ALA A 238 2.35 -28.80 -7.51
CA ALA A 238 3.06 -27.56 -7.19
C ALA A 238 3.06 -27.21 -5.69
N LYS A 239 1.97 -27.50 -4.97
CA LYS A 239 1.83 -27.20 -3.54
C LYS A 239 2.85 -27.98 -2.71
N LEU A 240 2.95 -29.30 -2.90
CA LEU A 240 3.94 -30.13 -2.19
C LEU A 240 5.38 -29.68 -2.51
N ARG A 241 5.68 -29.36 -3.78
CA ARG A 241 7.02 -28.87 -4.17
C ARG A 241 7.38 -27.55 -3.49
N GLN A 242 6.42 -26.63 -3.37
CA GLN A 242 6.62 -25.36 -2.64
C GLN A 242 6.85 -25.61 -1.15
N VAL A 243 6.06 -26.47 -0.52
CA VAL A 243 6.22 -26.83 0.89
C VAL A 243 7.61 -27.44 1.14
N SER A 244 8.02 -28.44 0.35
CA SER A 244 9.35 -29.05 0.47
C SER A 244 10.48 -28.05 0.21
N GLY A 245 10.30 -27.13 -0.73
CA GLY A 245 11.28 -26.10 -1.05
C GLY A 245 11.46 -25.04 0.05
N CYS A 246 10.39 -24.68 0.77
CA CYS A 246 10.44 -23.75 1.90
C CYS A 246 10.92 -24.40 3.20
N GLN A 247 10.69 -25.70 3.35
CA GLN A 247 11.01 -26.45 4.56
C GLN A 247 12.52 -26.41 4.89
N LEU A 248 13.37 -26.66 3.90
CA LEU A 248 14.84 -26.68 4.09
C LEU A 248 15.42 -25.33 4.56
N PRO A 249 15.10 -24.17 3.94
CA PRO A 249 15.52 -22.86 4.44
C PRO A 249 15.02 -22.54 5.85
N ILE A 250 13.80 -22.96 6.20
CA ILE A 250 13.23 -22.72 7.53
C ILE A 250 14.02 -23.52 8.57
N TYR A 251 14.30 -24.81 8.32
CA TYR A 251 15.12 -25.61 9.23
C TYR A 251 16.54 -25.10 9.37
N ALA A 252 17.17 -24.65 8.28
CA ALA A 252 18.50 -24.08 8.31
C ALA A 252 18.59 -22.73 9.06
N SER A 253 17.47 -22.01 9.19
CA SER A 253 17.40 -20.71 9.89
C SER A 253 16.95 -20.82 11.36
N LEU A 254 16.42 -21.97 11.79
CA LEU A 254 16.17 -22.28 13.20
C LEU A 254 17.50 -22.60 13.88
N THR A 255 17.93 -21.76 14.83
CA THR A 255 19.15 -21.99 15.61
C THR A 255 19.01 -23.19 16.58
N PHE A 256 20.13 -23.84 16.89
CA PHE A 256 20.33 -25.13 17.60
C PHE A 256 19.60 -25.37 18.93
N ALA A 257 18.84 -24.41 19.47
CA ALA A 257 18.06 -24.54 20.71
C ALA A 257 16.57 -24.84 20.49
N SER A 258 16.15 -25.15 19.25
CA SER A 258 14.77 -25.50 18.91
C SER A 258 14.65 -27.01 18.68
N TYR A 259 13.79 -27.70 19.43
CA TYR A 259 13.43 -29.09 19.14
C TYR A 259 12.34 -29.08 18.08
N ASN A 260 12.54 -29.82 16.99
CA ASN A 260 11.61 -29.84 15.86
C ASN A 260 11.08 -31.25 15.65
N ASP A 261 9.76 -31.40 15.70
CA ASP A 261 9.05 -32.62 15.32
C ASP A 261 8.12 -32.35 14.14
N ILE A 262 8.10 -33.27 13.18
CA ILE A 262 7.17 -33.27 12.05
C ILE A 262 6.19 -34.41 12.25
N HIS A 263 4.91 -34.07 12.34
CA HIS A 263 3.84 -35.05 12.26
C HIS A 263 3.14 -34.91 10.90
N CYS A 264 3.27 -35.94 10.07
CA CYS A 264 2.41 -36.15 8.91
C CYS A 264 1.19 -36.95 9.38
N GLY A 265 0.01 -36.32 9.30
CA GLY A 265 -1.29 -36.97 9.52
C GLY A 265 -1.89 -37.48 8.22
#